data_AF-A0A8T4R6H8-F1
#
_entry.id   AF-A0A8T4R6H8-F1
#
_cell.length_a   1.000
_cell.length_b   1.000
_cell.length_c   1.000
_cell.angle_alpha   90.00
_cell.angle_beta   90.00
_cell.angle_gamma   90.00
#
_symmetry.space_group_name_H-M   'P 1'
#
loop_
_entity.id
_entity.type
_entity.pdbx_description
1 polymer ?
#
loop_
_entity_poly.entity_id
_entity_poly.type
_entity_poly.pdbx_seq_one_letter_code
_entity_poly.pdbx_strand_id
1 'polypeptide(L)' 'MIREIYIPLLGEDIDVWRPAQAYQIDENRYKILAPIVDGTKNEQWKFIPGSIVHCEYVTTTGGDRIFAAIYEEK' A
#
# COMPACT_ATOMS: atom_id res chain seq x y z
N MET A 1 1.71 -14.78 -6.03
CA MET A 1 0.73 -15.07 -4.95
C MET A 1 0.06 -13.78 -4.51
N ILE A 2 -1.20 -13.80 -4.07
CA ILE A 2 -1.85 -12.59 -3.55
C ILE A 2 -1.38 -12.39 -2.10
N ARG A 3 -1.01 -11.16 -1.75
CA ARG A 3 -0.67 -10.73 -0.39
C ARG A 3 -1.36 -9.42 -0.06
N GLU A 4 -1.59 -9.20 1.23
CA GLU A 4 -1.99 -7.90 1.75
C GLU A 4 -0.73 -7.03 1.96
N ILE A 5 -0.80 -5.78 1.50
CA ILE A 5 0.20 -4.74 1.74
C ILE A 5 -0.51 -3.47 2.22
N TYR A 6 0.21 -2.59 2.90
CA TYR A 6 -0.32 -1.30 3.32
C TYR A 6 0.12 -0.19 2.38
N ILE A 7 -0.79 0.70 2.01
CA ILE A 7 -0.53 1.87 1.17
C ILE A 7 -0.86 3.12 1.98
N PRO A 8 0.02 4.15 1.96
CA PRO A 8 -0.27 5.40 2.64
C PRO A 8 -1.35 6.19 1.88
N LEU A 9 -2.24 6.81 2.64
CA LEU A 9 -3.14 7.82 2.12
C LEU A 9 -2.44 9.18 2.05
N LEU A 10 -2.87 10.00 1.10
CA LEU A 10 -2.45 11.37 0.88
C LEU A 10 -3.54 12.32 1.38
N GLY A 11 -3.13 13.46 1.93
CA GLY A 11 -4.07 14.50 2.37
C GLY A 11 -4.73 14.24 3.73
N GLU A 12 -4.25 13.25 4.47
CA GLU A 12 -4.64 13.01 5.85
C GLU A 12 -3.74 13.82 6.80
N ASP A 13 -4.31 14.33 7.90
CA ASP A 13 -3.57 15.11 8.91
C ASP A 13 -2.59 14.25 9.74
N ILE A 14 -2.69 12.93 9.62
CA ILE A 14 -1.85 11.93 10.30
C ILE A 14 -1.38 10.87 9.29
N ASP A 15 -0.38 10.09 9.68
CA ASP A 15 0.05 8.93 8.89
C ASP A 15 -1.03 7.84 8.89
N VAL A 16 -1.86 7.82 7.84
CA VAL A 16 -2.89 6.81 7.63
C VAL A 16 -2.42 5.81 6.60
N TRP A 17 -2.46 4.53 6.97
CA TRP A 17 -2.13 3.39 6.12
C TRP A 17 -3.36 2.51 5.96
N ARG A 18 -3.66 2.13 4.72
CA ARG A 18 -4.81 1.26 4.42
C ARG A 18 -4.36 -0.04 3.75
N PRO A 19 -5.00 -1.17 4.07
CA PRO A 19 -4.67 -2.45 3.47
C PRO A 19 -5.14 -2.49 2.00
N ALA A 20 -4.34 -3.11 1.15
CA ALA A 20 -4.66 -3.41 -0.24
C ALA A 20 -4.15 -4.79 -0.62
N GLN A 21 -4.88 -5.45 -1.51
CA GLN A 21 -4.43 -6.72 -2.09
C GLN A 21 -3.44 -6.43 -3.23
N ALA A 22 -2.33 -7.17 -3.25
CA ALA A 22 -1.32 -7.06 -4.27
C ALA A 22 -0.83 -8.44 -4.72
N TYR A 23 -0.51 -8.56 -6.01
CA TYR A 23 0.14 -9.75 -6.54
C TYR A 23 1.65 -9.63 -6.35
N GLN A 24 2.23 -10.54 -5.57
CA GLN A 24 3.68 -10.64 -5.40
C GLN A 24 4.34 -11.07 -6.71
N ILE A 25 5.24 -10.23 -7.22
CA ILE A 25 6.08 -10.47 -8.40
C ILE A 25 7.34 -11.22 -7.97
N ASP A 26 8.04 -10.68 -6.96
CA ASP A 26 9.22 -11.29 -6.35
C ASP A 26 9.32 -10.93 -4.85
N GLU A 27 10.51 -11.04 -4.24
CA GLU A 27 10.72 -10.84 -2.82
C GLU A 27 10.22 -9.47 -2.32
N ASN A 28 10.46 -8.41 -3.09
CA ASN A 28 10.16 -7.04 -2.65
C ASN A 28 9.20 -6.29 -3.57
N ARG A 29 8.88 -6.82 -4.76
CA ARG A 29 7.99 -6.16 -5.74
C ARG A 29 6.59 -6.75 -5.77
N TYR A 30 5.61 -5.85 -5.76
CA TYR A 30 4.19 -6.16 -5.68
C TYR A 30 3.39 -5.31 -6.64
N LYS A 31 2.48 -5.93 -7.39
CA LYS A 31 1.51 -5.22 -8.25
C LYS A 31 0.19 -5.03 -7.52
N ILE A 32 -0.23 -3.78 -7.32
CA ILE A 32 -1.49 -3.46 -6.63
C ILE A 32 -2.68 -3.94 -7.47
N LEU A 33 -3.61 -4.66 -6.84
CA LEU A 33 -4.80 -5.19 -7.49
C LEU A 33 -6.00 -4.25 -7.29
N ALA A 34 -6.95 -4.33 -8.23
CA ALA A 34 -8.26 -3.70 -8.10
C ALA A 34 -9.31 -4.73 -7.62
N PRO A 35 -10.39 -4.28 -6.97
CA PRO A 35 -10.56 -2.96 -6.37
C PRO A 35 -9.75 -2.83 -5.08
N ILE A 36 -9.40 -1.60 -4.70
CA ILE A 36 -9.00 -1.32 -3.32
C ILE A 36 -10.28 -1.40 -2.48
N VAL A 37 -10.39 -2.45 -1.67
CA VAL A 37 -11.64 -2.89 -1.05
C VAL A 37 -12.29 -1.79 -0.19
N ASP A 38 -11.48 -0.90 0.39
CA ASP A 38 -11.95 0.20 1.25
C ASP A 38 -11.81 1.60 0.63
N GLY A 39 -11.45 1.71 -0.66
CA GLY A 39 -11.24 2.99 -1.34
C GLY A 39 -12.54 3.79 -1.46
N THR A 40 -12.87 4.60 -0.46
CA THR A 40 -14.01 5.52 -0.55
C THR A 40 -13.69 6.64 -1.55
N LYS A 41 -14.71 7.27 -2.14
CA LYS A 41 -14.52 8.33 -3.17
C LYS A 41 -13.64 9.50 -2.73
N ASN A 42 -13.40 9.66 -1.43
CA ASN A 42 -12.66 10.79 -0.87
C ASN A 42 -11.23 10.42 -0.45
N GLU A 43 -10.84 9.15 -0.46
CA GLU A 43 -9.47 8.75 -0.13
C GLU A 43 -8.55 8.94 -1.33
N GLN A 44 -7.40 9.57 -1.09
CA GLN A 44 -6.34 9.69 -2.09
C GLN A 44 -5.22 8.73 -1.72
N TRP A 45 -5.05 7.67 -2.51
CA TRP A 45 -4.03 6.66 -2.25
C TRP A 45 -2.72 7.06 -2.93
N LYS A 46 -1.58 6.93 -2.24
CA LYS A 46 -0.26 7.28 -2.81
C LYS A 46 0.08 6.44 -4.05
N PHE A 47 -0.36 5.19 -4.06
CA PHE A 47 -0.18 4.25 -5.15
C PHE A 47 -1.53 3.67 -5.56
N ILE A 48 -1.73 3.45 -6.86
CA ILE A 48 -3.03 3.09 -7.43
C ILE A 48 -3.04 1.65 -7.95
N PRO A 49 -4.21 1.05 -8.22
CA PRO A 49 -4.26 -0.27 -8.85
C PRO A 49 -3.50 -0.31 -10.18
N GLY A 50 -2.72 -1.38 -10.37
CA GLY A 50 -1.86 -1.56 -11.53
C GLY A 50 -0.41 -1.14 -11.30
N SER A 51 -0.14 -0.24 -10.35
CA SER A 51 1.21 0.18 -9.95
C SER A 51 2.03 -1.01 -9.45
N ILE A 52 3.32 -1.01 -9.80
CA ILE A 52 4.32 -1.93 -9.24
C ILE A 52 5.07 -1.17 -8.16
N VAL A 53 4.99 -1.67 -6.93
CA VAL A 53 5.58 -1.02 -5.76
C VAL A 53 6.59 -1.93 -5.08
N HIS A 54 7.58 -1.31 -4.46
CA HIS A 54 8.48 -1.98 -3.53
C HIS A 54 7.92 -1.90 -2.12
N CYS A 55 7.87 -3.04 -1.44
CA CYS A 55 7.33 -3.16 -0.09
C CYS A 55 8.41 -3.49 0.93
N GLU A 56 8.30 -2.86 2.10
CA GLU A 56 9.18 -3.09 3.24
C GLU A 56 8.39 -3.11 4.55
N TYR A 57 8.99 -3.63 5.62
CA TYR A 57 8.40 -3.52 6.94
C TYR A 57 8.64 -2.13 7.54
N VAL A 58 7.57 -1.43 7.88
CA VAL A 58 7.57 -0.08 8.47
C VAL A 58 6.98 -0.14 9.87
N THR A 59 7.48 0.68 10.78
CA THR A 59 6.87 0.91 12.10
C THR A 59 5.99 2.15 12.01
N THR A 60 4.69 2.02 12.28
CA THR A 60 3.76 3.15 12.27
C THR A 60 3.98 4.05 13.48
N THR A 61 3.38 5.25 13.48
CA THR A 61 3.39 6.16 14.62
C THR A 61 2.76 5.55 15.88
N GLY A 62 1.87 4.55 15.71
CA GLY A 62 1.30 3.76 16.81
C GLY A 62 2.22 2.66 17.37
N GLY A 63 3.37 2.41 16.73
CA GLY A 63 4.32 1.35 17.10
C GLY A 63 4.08 0.00 16.41
N ASP A 64 3.06 -0.11 15.56
CA ASP A 64 2.76 -1.35 14.83
C ASP A 64 3.72 -1.58 13.68
N ARG A 65 4.09 -2.83 13.44
CA ARG A 65 4.93 -3.22 12.30
C ARG A 65 4.06 -3.70 11.14
N ILE A 66 3.99 -2.92 10.06
CA ILE A 66 3.21 -3.20 8.86
C ILE A 66 4.11 -3.48 7.66
N PHE A 67 3.62 -4.23 6.68
CA PHE A 67 4.32 -4.45 5.41
C PHE A 67 3.75 -3.49 4.35
N ALA A 68 4.49 -2.43 4.02
CA ALA A 68 3.96 -1.26 3.34
C ALA A 68 4.69 -0.94 2.04
N ALA A 69 3.97 -0.39 1.06
CA ALA A 69 4.52 0.15 -0.17
C ALA A 69 5.28 1.45 0.11
N ILE A 70 6.54 1.53 -0.33
CA ILE A 70 7.44 2.66 -0.05
C ILE A 70 7.59 3.57 -1.27
N TYR A 71 7.82 2.96 -2.43
CA TYR A 71 7.97 3.64 -3.72
C TYR A 71 7.45 2.80 -4.88
N GLU A 72 7.09 3.48 -5.96
CA GLU A 72 6.64 2.88 -7.22
C GLU A 72 7.82 2.75 -8.19
N GLU A 73 7.88 1.62 -8.90
CA GLU A 73 8.81 1.41 -10.01
C GLU A 73 8.32 2.24 -11.22
N LYS A 74 9.20 3.07 -11.78
CA LYS A 74 8.89 3.95 -12.92
C LYS A 74 8.95 3.23 -14.25
#